data_AF-A0A7R6V879-F1
#
_entry.id   AF-A0A7R6V879-F1
#
_cell.length_a   1.000
_cell.length_b   1.000
_cell.length_c   1.000
_cell.angle_alpha   90.00
_cell.angle_beta   90.00
_cell.angle_gamma   90.00
#
_symmetry.space_group_name_H-M   'P 1'
#
loop_
_entity.id
_entity.type
_entity.pdbx_description
1 polymer ?
#
loop_
_entity_poly.entity_id
_entity_poly.type
_entity_poly.pdbx_seq_one_letter_code
_entity_poly.pdbx_strand_id
1 'polypeptide(L)'
;MQLGPNPIETIRKTIEEKKRPRTQKIHDLLQQIDKLRSEIEAEKSELKSELIETFEILEKAIASLPKDQRTEAQKILDEYKLKSLELLGILAETTEAAIITALEKAQNVEETVFEITKDLAHQTIDINVDTRHIQDVSQTILQVAANLSEASINYADEILRGTILGVKKGIRLSIKKFYQTIQYTPDEARTLIIENYASIIENLPHMDEIYMQTIHKVANQSEPGIKEKIEIIAKNSETLIEKIKNEAEIAANLLKSRFEDLTHIPSVKLDVQEAKKLGLRAFSKAKETIENAIKGAKDALGK
;
A
#
# COMPACT_ATOMS: atom_id res chain seq x y z
N MET A 1 -2.68 -23.26 -52.91
CA MET A 1 -4.13 -22.98 -53.03
C MET A 1 -4.36 -22.47 -54.43
N GLN A 2 -5.02 -23.24 -55.30
CA GLN A 2 -5.33 -22.78 -56.66
C GLN A 2 -6.57 -21.90 -56.58
N LEU A 3 -6.44 -20.64 -57.02
CA LEU A 3 -7.56 -19.70 -57.08
C LEU A 3 -8.45 -20.12 -58.25
N GLY A 4 -9.66 -20.60 -57.94
CA GLY A 4 -10.66 -20.97 -58.94
C GLY A 4 -11.23 -19.76 -59.71
N PRO A 5 -12.31 -19.96 -60.50
CA PRO A 5 -12.81 -18.96 -61.47
C PRO A 5 -13.29 -17.64 -60.88
N ASN A 6 -13.49 -17.54 -59.56
CA ASN A 6 -13.70 -16.27 -58.86
C ASN A 6 -12.69 -16.09 -57.71
N PRO A 7 -11.49 -15.56 -58.01
CA PRO A 7 -10.39 -15.44 -57.04
C PRO A 7 -10.73 -14.56 -55.84
N ILE A 8 -11.47 -13.46 -56.07
CA ILE A 8 -11.82 -12.49 -55.02
C ILE A 8 -12.78 -13.12 -54.01
N GLU A 9 -13.78 -13.84 -54.48
CA GLU A 9 -14.75 -14.53 -53.63
C GLU A 9 -14.10 -15.70 -52.88
N THR A 10 -13.18 -16.42 -53.54
CA THR A 10 -12.40 -17.50 -52.92
C THR A 10 -11.50 -16.97 -51.79
N ILE A 11 -10.83 -15.83 -52.01
CA ILE A 11 -10.00 -15.17 -50.99
C ILE A 11 -10.86 -14.72 -49.81
N ARG A 12 -11.99 -14.04 -50.07
CA ARG A 12 -12.91 -13.56 -49.01
C ARG A 12 -13.42 -14.73 -48.16
N LYS A 13 -13.89 -15.81 -48.81
CA LYS A 13 -14.42 -16.98 -48.12
C LYS A 13 -13.37 -17.67 -47.25
N THR A 14 -12.15 -17.83 -47.77
CA THR A 14 -11.06 -18.48 -47.03
C THR A 14 -10.63 -17.65 -45.81
N ILE A 15 -10.61 -16.32 -45.93
CA ILE A 15 -10.31 -15.42 -44.81
C ILE A 15 -11.41 -15.52 -43.75
N GLU A 16 -12.68 -15.46 -44.14
CA GLU A 16 -13.80 -15.55 -43.20
C GLU A 16 -13.90 -16.93 -42.53
N GLU A 17 -13.63 -18.02 -43.24
CA GLU A 17 -13.57 -19.38 -42.67
C GLU A 17 -12.48 -19.52 -41.60
N LYS A 18 -11.32 -18.87 -41.78
CA LYS A 18 -10.26 -18.84 -40.76
C LYS A 18 -10.54 -17.89 -39.60
N LYS A 19 -11.17 -16.75 -39.88
CA LYS A 19 -11.44 -15.68 -38.90
C LYS A 19 -12.56 -16.05 -37.94
N ARG A 20 -13.69 -16.55 -38.48
CA ARG A 20 -14.91 -16.86 -37.72
C ARG A 20 -14.68 -17.69 -36.45
N PRO A 21 -13.99 -18.85 -36.47
CA PRO A 21 -13.80 -19.64 -35.26
C PRO A 21 -12.91 -18.94 -34.21
N ARG A 22 -11.96 -18.09 -34.64
CA ARG A 22 -11.12 -17.32 -33.71
C ARG A 22 -11.89 -16.15 -33.10
N THR A 23 -12.68 -15.44 -33.88
CA THR A 23 -13.54 -14.37 -33.37
C THR A 23 -14.56 -14.90 -32.36
N GLN A 24 -15.16 -16.07 -32.64
CA GLN A 24 -16.07 -16.71 -31.69
C GLN A 24 -15.36 -17.07 -30.38
N LYS A 25 -14.18 -17.71 -30.46
CA LYS A 25 -13.41 -18.05 -29.27
C LYS A 25 -12.98 -16.82 -28.46
N ILE A 26 -12.66 -15.71 -29.11
CA ILE A 26 -12.38 -14.43 -28.42
C ILE A 26 -13.63 -13.94 -27.68
N HIS A 27 -14.80 -13.98 -28.30
CA HIS A 27 -16.05 -13.59 -27.66
C HIS A 27 -16.38 -14.46 -26.44
N ASP A 28 -16.22 -15.78 -26.56
CA ASP A 28 -16.46 -16.72 -25.48
C ASP A 28 -15.48 -16.49 -24.30
N LEU A 29 -14.21 -16.15 -24.60
CA LEU A 29 -13.22 -15.80 -23.59
C LEU A 29 -13.53 -14.47 -22.90
N LEU A 30 -14.03 -13.48 -23.64
CA LEU A 30 -14.45 -12.19 -23.05
C LEU A 30 -15.62 -12.39 -22.08
N GLN A 31 -16.61 -13.21 -22.44
CA GLN A 31 -17.71 -13.56 -21.52
C GLN A 31 -17.21 -14.29 -20.26
N GLN A 32 -16.22 -15.17 -20.40
CA GLN A 32 -15.59 -15.84 -19.25
C GLN A 32 -14.85 -14.85 -18.35
N ILE A 33 -14.15 -13.87 -18.93
CA ILE A 33 -13.51 -12.79 -18.17
C ILE A 33 -14.55 -12.01 -17.39
N ASP A 34 -15.68 -11.64 -18.00
CA ASP A 34 -16.75 -10.89 -17.32
C ASP A 34 -17.36 -11.69 -16.17
N LYS A 35 -17.57 -13.01 -16.37
CA LYS A 35 -18.05 -13.91 -15.32
C LYS A 35 -17.07 -14.03 -14.16
N LEU A 36 -15.79 -14.26 -14.46
CA LEU A 36 -14.74 -14.35 -13.44
C LEU A 36 -14.59 -13.04 -12.67
N ARG A 37 -14.69 -11.90 -13.34
CA ARG A 37 -14.70 -10.58 -12.68
C ARG A 37 -15.87 -10.46 -11.71
N SER A 38 -17.08 -10.84 -12.13
CA SER A 38 -18.26 -10.82 -11.26
C SER A 38 -18.11 -11.76 -10.05
N GLU A 39 -17.53 -12.94 -10.24
CA GLU A 39 -17.28 -13.89 -9.13
C GLU A 39 -16.25 -13.33 -8.15
N ILE A 40 -15.16 -12.73 -8.64
CA ILE A 40 -14.14 -12.08 -7.79
C ILE A 40 -14.75 -10.94 -6.97
N GLU A 41 -15.62 -10.11 -7.55
CA GLU A 41 -16.26 -9.02 -6.81
C GLU A 41 -17.26 -9.52 -5.77
N ALA A 42 -17.96 -10.62 -6.04
CA ALA A 42 -18.83 -11.25 -5.05
C ALA A 42 -18.01 -11.78 -3.85
N GLU A 43 -16.93 -12.52 -4.11
CA GLU A 43 -16.03 -13.05 -3.07
C GLU A 43 -15.40 -11.94 -2.22
N LYS A 44 -14.97 -10.83 -2.85
CA LYS A 44 -14.47 -9.65 -2.11
C LYS A 44 -15.53 -9.05 -1.20
N SER A 45 -16.77 -8.95 -1.69
CA SER A 45 -17.90 -8.41 -0.92
C SER A 45 -18.24 -9.30 0.28
N GLU A 46 -18.21 -10.61 0.10
CA GLU A 46 -18.47 -11.59 1.15
C GLU A 46 -17.36 -11.56 2.21
N LEU A 47 -16.09 -11.56 1.79
CA LEU A 47 -14.93 -11.39 2.67
C LEU A 47 -14.98 -10.07 3.45
N LYS A 48 -15.45 -8.97 2.82
CA LYS A 48 -15.64 -7.66 3.49
C LYS A 48 -16.62 -7.78 4.64
N SER A 49 -17.76 -8.42 4.40
CA SER A 49 -18.80 -8.63 5.41
C SER A 49 -18.29 -9.48 6.57
N GLU A 50 -17.63 -10.60 6.27
CA GLU A 50 -17.09 -11.51 7.28
C GLU A 50 -16.03 -10.85 8.17
N LEU A 51 -15.13 -10.06 7.56
CA LEU A 51 -14.09 -9.36 8.31
C LEU A 51 -14.67 -8.27 9.21
N ILE A 52 -15.66 -7.49 8.73
CA ILE A 52 -16.36 -6.50 9.56
C ILE A 52 -17.02 -7.18 10.77
N GLU A 53 -17.77 -8.26 10.55
CA GLU A 53 -18.42 -9.01 11.63
C GLU A 53 -17.40 -9.57 12.63
N THR A 54 -16.32 -10.17 12.12
CA THR A 54 -15.22 -10.70 12.94
C THR A 54 -14.60 -9.60 13.79
N PHE A 55 -14.36 -8.43 13.22
CA PHE A 55 -13.80 -7.32 13.95
C PHE A 55 -14.72 -6.79 15.05
N GLU A 56 -16.02 -6.69 14.80
CA GLU A 56 -17.00 -6.29 15.82
C GLU A 56 -17.06 -7.30 16.98
N ILE A 57 -16.98 -8.60 16.68
CA ILE A 57 -16.91 -9.66 17.69
C ILE A 57 -15.65 -9.49 18.54
N LEU A 58 -14.50 -9.24 17.90
CA LEU A 58 -13.22 -9.05 18.59
C LEU A 58 -13.22 -7.78 19.45
N GLU A 59 -13.82 -6.66 19.00
CA GLU A 59 -13.95 -5.44 19.81
C GLU A 59 -14.77 -5.70 21.08
N LYS A 60 -15.89 -6.41 20.96
CA LYS A 60 -16.72 -6.81 22.11
C LYS A 60 -15.94 -7.69 23.08
N ALA A 61 -15.16 -8.64 22.58
CA ALA A 61 -14.31 -9.48 23.40
C ALA A 61 -13.21 -8.67 24.11
N ILE A 62 -12.53 -7.77 23.39
CA ILE A 62 -11.48 -6.90 23.93
C ILE A 62 -12.02 -5.97 25.01
N ALA A 63 -13.25 -5.46 24.86
CA ALA A 63 -13.90 -4.62 25.87
C ALA A 63 -14.06 -5.32 27.24
N SER A 64 -14.07 -6.66 27.26
CA SER A 64 -14.12 -7.46 28.49
C SER A 64 -12.76 -7.76 29.12
N LEU A 65 -11.64 -7.45 28.44
CA LEU A 65 -10.30 -7.70 28.94
C LEU A 65 -9.88 -6.72 30.06
N PRO A 66 -8.94 -7.14 30.94
CA PRO A 66 -8.26 -6.26 31.89
C PRO A 66 -7.63 -5.04 31.19
N LYS A 67 -7.58 -3.90 31.90
CA LYS A 67 -7.26 -2.58 31.32
C LYS A 67 -5.87 -2.51 30.67
N ASP A 68 -4.92 -3.24 31.23
CA ASP A 68 -3.55 -3.42 30.79
C ASP A 68 -3.43 -4.27 29.50
N GLN A 69 -4.30 -5.26 29.30
CA GLN A 69 -4.33 -6.09 28.10
C GLN A 69 -5.21 -5.51 26.99
N ARG A 70 -6.26 -4.78 27.37
CA ARG A 70 -7.22 -4.15 26.46
C ARG A 70 -6.55 -3.15 25.52
N THR A 71 -5.64 -2.33 26.05
CA THR A 71 -4.98 -1.27 25.26
C THR A 71 -4.11 -1.86 24.16
N GLU A 72 -3.35 -2.91 24.46
CA GLU A 72 -2.51 -3.60 23.48
C GLU A 72 -3.35 -4.39 22.47
N ALA A 73 -4.37 -5.12 22.93
CA ALA A 73 -5.25 -5.89 22.07
C ALA A 73 -6.04 -4.98 21.11
N GLN A 74 -6.52 -3.82 21.58
CA GLN A 74 -7.21 -2.85 20.73
C GLN A 74 -6.29 -2.30 19.65
N LYS A 75 -5.04 -1.95 20.00
CA LYS A 75 -4.05 -1.45 19.03
C LYS A 75 -3.77 -2.46 17.93
N ILE A 76 -3.58 -3.74 18.27
CA ILE A 76 -3.38 -4.82 17.29
C ILE A 76 -4.62 -4.96 16.40
N LEU A 77 -5.82 -4.92 16.99
CA LEU A 77 -7.06 -5.02 16.22
C LEU A 77 -7.23 -3.85 15.24
N ASP A 78 -6.90 -2.63 15.67
CA ASP A 78 -6.95 -1.44 14.84
C ASP A 78 -5.95 -1.51 13.67
N GLU A 79 -4.75 -2.04 13.91
CA GLU A 79 -3.72 -2.28 12.87
C GLU A 79 -4.19 -3.31 11.83
N TYR A 80 -4.76 -4.44 12.27
CA TYR A 80 -5.30 -5.46 11.37
C TYR A 80 -6.56 -5.00 10.63
N LYS A 81 -7.41 -4.21 11.28
CA LYS A 81 -8.53 -3.50 10.63
C LYS A 81 -8.00 -2.66 9.49
N LEU A 82 -7.07 -1.75 9.75
CA LEU A 82 -6.54 -0.84 8.73
C LEU A 82 -5.95 -1.59 7.53
N LYS A 83 -5.15 -2.63 7.77
CA LYS A 83 -4.56 -3.48 6.73
C LYS A 83 -5.60 -4.26 5.92
N SER A 84 -6.68 -4.70 6.57
CA SER A 84 -7.73 -5.47 5.91
C SER A 84 -8.67 -4.58 5.10
N LEU A 85 -8.94 -3.34 5.54
CA LEU A 85 -9.78 -2.38 4.80
C LEU A 85 -9.19 -2.04 3.43
N GLU A 86 -7.86 -2.00 3.33
CA GLU A 86 -7.15 -1.81 2.06
C GLU A 86 -7.33 -2.99 1.09
N LEU A 87 -7.31 -4.23 1.61
CA LEU A 87 -7.57 -5.45 0.83
C LEU A 87 -9.03 -5.53 0.31
N LEU A 88 -9.96 -4.85 0.98
CA LEU A 88 -11.41 -4.94 0.78
C LEU A 88 -12.02 -3.85 -0.12
N GLY A 89 -11.19 -3.10 -0.86
CA GLY A 89 -11.67 -2.07 -1.79
C GLY A 89 -12.17 -0.77 -1.14
N ILE A 90 -12.10 -0.66 0.19
CA ILE A 90 -12.53 0.55 0.93
C ILE A 90 -11.60 1.72 0.65
N LEU A 91 -10.30 1.45 0.45
CA LEU A 91 -9.38 2.49 -0.02
C LEU A 91 -9.85 3.10 -1.34
N ALA A 92 -10.33 2.28 -2.28
CA ALA A 92 -10.83 2.75 -3.56
C ALA A 92 -12.09 3.61 -3.37
N GLU A 93 -13.09 3.10 -2.63
CA GLU A 93 -14.34 3.81 -2.32
C GLU A 93 -14.09 5.15 -1.60
N THR A 94 -13.18 5.15 -0.62
CA THR A 94 -12.82 6.34 0.17
C THR A 94 -12.07 7.35 -0.68
N THR A 95 -11.15 6.90 -1.52
CA THR A 95 -10.44 7.76 -2.47
C THR A 95 -11.43 8.41 -3.44
N GLU A 96 -12.36 7.62 -3.97
CA GLU A 96 -13.36 8.08 -4.93
C GLU A 96 -14.26 9.16 -4.31
N ALA A 97 -14.84 8.87 -3.14
CA ALA A 97 -15.71 9.81 -2.43
C ALA A 97 -14.99 11.11 -2.06
N ALA A 98 -13.73 11.02 -1.62
CA ALA A 98 -12.94 12.19 -1.24
C ALA A 98 -12.59 13.07 -2.46
N ILE A 99 -12.22 12.48 -3.59
CA ILE A 99 -11.94 13.22 -4.83
C ILE A 99 -13.22 13.83 -5.39
N ILE A 100 -14.35 13.11 -5.42
CA ILE A 100 -15.64 13.66 -5.84
C ILE A 100 -16.02 14.87 -4.97
N THR A 101 -15.89 14.74 -3.64
CA THR A 101 -16.13 15.85 -2.71
C THR A 101 -15.24 17.05 -3.00
N ALA A 102 -13.97 16.82 -3.38
CA ALA A 102 -13.05 17.89 -3.78
C ALA A 102 -13.50 18.59 -5.07
N LEU A 103 -13.99 17.82 -6.05
CA LEU A 103 -14.53 18.36 -7.31
C LEU A 103 -15.78 19.20 -7.09
N GLU A 104 -16.70 18.74 -6.24
CA GLU A 104 -17.94 19.45 -5.92
C GLU A 104 -17.70 20.82 -5.27
N LYS A 105 -16.58 20.98 -4.55
CA LYS A 105 -16.21 22.23 -3.87
C LYS A 105 -15.49 23.23 -4.79
N ALA A 106 -15.11 22.82 -6.01
CA ALA A 106 -14.64 23.60 -7.16
C ALA A 106 -13.50 24.63 -6.97
N GLN A 107 -12.92 24.79 -5.77
CA GLN A 107 -11.75 25.66 -5.55
C GLN A 107 -10.49 24.82 -5.39
N ASN A 108 -9.48 25.08 -6.23
CA ASN A 108 -8.15 24.44 -6.20
C ASN A 108 -8.22 22.90 -6.17
N VAL A 109 -8.80 22.30 -7.21
CA VAL A 109 -8.96 20.84 -7.35
C VAL A 109 -7.61 20.12 -7.23
N GLU A 110 -6.57 20.56 -7.95
CA GLU A 110 -5.25 19.92 -7.92
C GLU A 110 -4.67 19.87 -6.50
N GLU A 111 -4.70 20.98 -5.78
CA GLU A 111 -4.15 21.10 -4.42
C GLU A 111 -4.96 20.27 -3.41
N THR A 112 -6.28 20.27 -3.53
CA THR A 112 -7.15 19.50 -2.64
C THR A 112 -6.97 17.99 -2.87
N VAL A 113 -6.94 17.56 -4.13
CA VAL A 113 -6.68 16.16 -4.51
C VAL A 113 -5.27 15.74 -4.07
N PHE A 114 -4.28 16.62 -4.19
CA PHE A 114 -2.93 16.40 -3.68
C PHE A 114 -2.92 16.11 -2.18
N GLU A 115 -3.54 16.96 -1.36
CA GLU A 115 -3.54 16.78 0.09
C GLU A 115 -4.28 15.51 0.51
N ILE A 116 -5.44 15.24 -0.10
CA ILE A 116 -6.24 14.02 0.16
C ILE A 116 -5.42 12.77 -0.15
N THR A 117 -4.87 12.68 -1.36
CA THR A 117 -4.17 11.47 -1.83
C THR A 117 -2.84 11.27 -1.12
N LYS A 118 -2.16 12.36 -0.73
CA LYS A 118 -1.01 12.34 0.19
C LYS A 118 -1.38 11.75 1.54
N ASP A 119 -2.46 12.22 2.16
CA ASP A 119 -2.85 11.74 3.49
C ASP A 119 -3.32 10.29 3.46
N LEU A 120 -4.13 9.90 2.45
CA LEU A 120 -4.56 8.51 2.24
C LEU A 120 -3.35 7.58 2.05
N ALA A 121 -2.41 7.94 1.17
CA ALA A 121 -1.21 7.14 0.97
C ALA A 121 -0.35 7.09 2.24
N HIS A 122 -0.17 8.21 2.95
CA HIS A 122 0.65 8.24 4.17
C HIS A 122 0.07 7.41 5.32
N GLN A 123 -1.25 7.47 5.51
CA GLN A 123 -1.94 6.76 6.58
C GLN A 123 -2.06 5.27 6.30
N THR A 124 -2.19 4.90 5.02
CA THR A 124 -2.40 3.52 4.61
C THR A 124 -1.09 2.76 4.47
N ILE A 125 -0.07 3.35 3.83
CA ILE A 125 1.22 2.67 3.60
C ILE A 125 1.93 2.34 4.91
N ASP A 126 2.20 1.05 5.12
CA ASP A 126 3.01 0.52 6.21
C ASP A 126 4.27 -0.15 5.66
N ILE A 127 5.40 0.56 5.76
CA ILE A 127 6.71 0.09 5.27
C ILE A 127 7.17 -1.20 5.99
N ASN A 128 6.63 -1.50 7.18
CA ASN A 128 6.99 -2.71 7.91
C ASN A 128 6.42 -4.00 7.27
N VAL A 129 5.43 -3.89 6.37
CA VAL A 129 4.75 -5.05 5.76
C VAL A 129 5.58 -5.63 4.61
N ASP A 130 5.65 -4.92 3.49
CA ASP A 130 6.41 -5.28 2.28
C ASP A 130 6.39 -4.06 1.32
N THR A 131 7.35 -3.97 0.39
CA THR A 131 7.32 -2.94 -0.66
C THR A 131 6.18 -3.17 -1.67
N ARG A 132 5.64 -4.39 -1.77
CA ARG A 132 4.41 -4.67 -2.51
C ARG A 132 3.20 -3.91 -1.98
N HIS A 133 3.13 -3.72 -0.66
CA HIS A 133 2.06 -2.94 -0.02
C HIS A 133 2.03 -1.50 -0.54
N ILE A 134 3.20 -0.88 -0.67
CA ILE A 134 3.34 0.46 -1.24
C ILE A 134 2.83 0.50 -2.68
N GLN A 135 3.16 -0.53 -3.47
CA GLN A 135 2.69 -0.66 -4.85
C GLN A 135 1.16 -0.79 -4.91
N ASP A 136 0.56 -1.63 -4.07
CA ASP A 136 -0.88 -1.90 -4.06
C ASP A 136 -1.70 -0.68 -3.64
N VAL A 137 -1.30 0.03 -2.57
CA VAL A 137 -1.91 1.32 -2.17
C VAL A 137 -1.84 2.32 -3.33
N SER A 138 -0.63 2.49 -3.88
CA SER A 138 -0.36 3.48 -4.91
C SER A 138 -1.20 3.21 -6.16
N GLN A 139 -1.24 1.95 -6.59
CA GLN A 139 -2.02 1.55 -7.76
C GLN A 139 -3.51 1.78 -7.53
N THR A 140 -4.04 1.46 -6.35
CA THR A 140 -5.46 1.65 -6.02
C THR A 140 -5.85 3.11 -6.12
N ILE A 141 -5.11 4.01 -5.48
CA ILE A 141 -5.40 5.45 -5.48
C ILE A 141 -5.27 6.03 -6.91
N LEU A 142 -4.20 5.67 -7.63
CA LEU A 142 -3.97 6.13 -9.00
C LEU A 142 -5.04 5.64 -9.97
N GLN A 143 -5.52 4.40 -9.83
CA GLN A 143 -6.55 3.85 -10.70
C GLN A 143 -7.91 4.55 -10.49
N VAL A 144 -8.28 4.85 -9.25
CA VAL A 144 -9.49 5.63 -8.96
C VAL A 144 -9.41 7.01 -9.59
N ALA A 145 -8.26 7.69 -9.43
CA ALA A 145 -8.05 9.00 -10.04
C ALA A 145 -8.11 8.95 -11.58
N ALA A 146 -7.54 7.92 -12.21
CA ALA A 146 -7.63 7.72 -13.65
C ALA A 146 -9.10 7.58 -14.10
N ASN A 147 -9.88 6.72 -13.44
CA ASN A 147 -11.30 6.52 -13.75
C ASN A 147 -12.11 7.82 -13.58
N LEU A 148 -11.85 8.59 -12.51
CA LEU A 148 -12.52 9.88 -12.28
C LEU A 148 -12.12 10.94 -13.32
N SER A 149 -10.87 10.92 -13.79
CA SER A 149 -10.41 11.80 -14.87
C SER A 149 -11.05 11.47 -16.22
N GLU A 150 -11.34 10.20 -16.48
CA GLU A 150 -12.14 9.79 -17.65
C GLU A 150 -13.57 10.36 -17.55
N ALA A 151 -14.19 10.26 -16.37
CA ALA A 151 -15.53 10.78 -16.13
C ALA A 151 -15.62 12.32 -16.07
N SER A 152 -14.54 12.99 -15.68
CA SER A 152 -14.47 14.44 -15.42
C SER A 152 -13.38 15.12 -16.25
N ILE A 153 -13.53 15.07 -17.58
CA ILE A 153 -12.51 15.54 -18.55
C ILE A 153 -11.98 16.95 -18.25
N ASN A 154 -12.85 17.88 -17.81
CA ASN A 154 -12.48 19.26 -17.51
C ASN A 154 -11.52 19.42 -16.32
N TYR A 155 -11.40 18.41 -15.47
CA TYR A 155 -10.52 18.39 -14.30
C TYR A 155 -9.48 17.27 -14.38
N ALA A 156 -9.37 16.61 -15.53
CA ALA A 156 -8.54 15.42 -15.68
C ALA A 156 -7.07 15.68 -15.35
N ASP A 157 -6.53 16.82 -15.77
CA ASP A 157 -5.13 17.17 -15.52
C ASP A 157 -4.90 17.48 -14.03
N GLU A 158 -5.81 18.21 -13.39
CA GLU A 158 -5.75 18.56 -11.97
C GLU A 158 -5.88 17.32 -11.08
N ILE A 159 -6.81 16.41 -11.37
CA ILE A 159 -7.00 15.16 -10.63
C ILE A 159 -5.75 14.28 -10.75
N LEU A 160 -5.27 14.04 -11.98
CA LEU A 160 -4.11 13.17 -12.21
C LEU A 160 -2.85 13.75 -11.59
N ARG A 161 -2.60 15.05 -11.78
CA ARG A 161 -1.41 15.72 -11.26
C ARG A 161 -1.44 15.77 -9.74
N GLY A 162 -2.57 16.17 -9.15
CA GLY A 162 -2.77 16.16 -7.70
C GLY A 162 -2.50 14.78 -7.12
N THR A 163 -3.08 13.74 -7.72
CA THR A 163 -2.95 12.36 -7.25
C THR A 163 -1.52 11.82 -7.36
N ILE A 164 -0.90 11.95 -8.54
CA ILE A 164 0.47 11.44 -8.77
C ILE A 164 1.47 12.12 -7.81
N LEU A 165 1.31 13.41 -7.56
CA LEU A 165 2.16 14.14 -6.63
C LEU A 165 1.83 13.81 -5.17
N GLY A 166 0.55 13.63 -4.84
CA GLY A 166 0.08 13.36 -3.49
C GLY A 166 0.51 11.99 -3.01
N VAL A 167 0.18 10.92 -3.75
CA VAL A 167 0.62 9.54 -3.45
C VAL A 167 2.13 9.48 -3.24
N LYS A 168 2.87 10.12 -4.14
CA LYS A 168 4.33 10.24 -4.06
C LYS A 168 4.81 10.88 -2.76
N LYS A 169 4.16 11.97 -2.33
CA LYS A 169 4.48 12.64 -1.07
C LYS A 169 4.10 11.73 0.12
N GLY A 170 3.01 10.99 0.03
CA GLY A 170 2.58 10.01 1.03
C GLY A 170 3.62 8.90 1.25
N ILE A 171 4.08 8.26 0.16
CA ILE A 171 5.17 7.26 0.19
C ILE A 171 6.38 7.80 0.93
N ARG A 172 6.80 9.02 0.55
CA ARG A 172 7.96 9.69 1.13
C ARG A 172 7.79 9.92 2.64
N LEU A 173 6.62 10.41 3.06
CA LEU A 173 6.30 10.59 4.48
C LEU A 173 6.27 9.26 5.24
N SER A 174 5.80 8.18 4.62
CA SER A 174 5.78 6.84 5.24
C SER A 174 7.19 6.26 5.41
N ILE A 175 8.07 6.39 4.41
CA ILE A 175 9.50 6.06 4.54
C ILE A 175 10.13 6.87 5.67
N LYS A 176 9.81 8.17 5.74
CA LYS A 176 10.32 9.04 6.80
C LYS A 176 9.88 8.58 8.19
N LYS A 177 8.59 8.35 8.36
CA LYS A 177 8.00 7.84 9.62
C LYS A 177 8.63 6.51 10.03
N PHE A 178 8.83 5.61 9.08
CA PHE A 178 9.42 4.29 9.32
C PHE A 178 10.86 4.40 9.85
N TYR A 179 11.76 5.14 9.20
CA TYR A 179 13.13 5.25 9.70
C TYR A 179 13.22 6.04 11.01
N GLN A 180 12.36 7.06 11.22
CA GLN A 180 12.28 7.76 12.51
C GLN A 180 11.88 6.79 13.61
N THR A 181 10.91 5.91 13.36
CA THR A 181 10.50 4.86 14.30
C THR A 181 11.69 3.97 14.68
N ILE A 182 12.50 3.55 13.71
CA ILE A 182 13.72 2.76 13.96
C ILE A 182 14.76 3.56 14.76
N GLN A 183 14.98 4.82 14.39
CA GLN A 183 15.99 5.68 15.01
C GLN A 183 15.77 5.85 16.51
N TYR A 184 14.51 5.91 16.95
CA TYR A 184 14.13 6.09 18.35
C TYR A 184 13.80 4.77 19.07
N THR A 185 13.91 3.63 18.38
CA THR A 185 13.70 2.30 18.99
C THR A 185 14.99 1.81 19.66
N PRO A 186 14.95 1.42 20.95
CA PRO A 186 16.09 0.80 21.65
C PRO A 186 16.59 -0.47 20.94
N ASP A 187 17.90 -0.73 20.97
CA ASP A 187 18.53 -1.88 20.29
C ASP A 187 17.83 -3.21 20.58
N GLU A 188 17.42 -3.41 21.84
CA GLU A 188 16.81 -4.66 22.33
C GLU A 188 15.40 -4.91 21.78
N ALA A 189 14.73 -3.89 21.25
CA ALA A 189 13.37 -3.97 20.74
C ALA A 189 13.29 -3.96 19.20
N ARG A 190 14.39 -3.69 18.48
CA ARG A 190 14.35 -3.52 17.01
C ARG A 190 13.95 -4.76 16.24
N THR A 191 14.43 -5.94 16.67
CA THR A 191 14.08 -7.23 16.06
C THR A 191 12.63 -7.66 16.31
N LEU A 192 11.93 -7.02 17.26
CA LEU A 192 10.51 -7.23 17.52
C LEU A 192 9.61 -6.37 16.63
N ILE A 193 10.15 -5.32 16.01
CA ILE A 193 9.39 -4.35 15.22
C ILE A 193 9.49 -4.64 13.72
N ILE A 194 10.57 -5.29 13.27
CA ILE A 194 10.82 -5.51 11.84
C ILE A 194 11.17 -6.97 11.57
N GLU A 195 10.18 -7.73 11.12
CA GLU A 195 10.35 -9.15 10.80
C GLU A 195 11.13 -9.38 9.49
N ASN A 196 11.06 -8.43 8.54
CA ASN A 196 11.63 -8.55 7.17
C ASN A 196 12.65 -7.46 6.82
N TYR A 197 13.50 -7.03 7.77
CA TYR A 197 14.40 -5.90 7.56
C TYR A 197 15.35 -6.07 6.36
N ALA A 198 15.81 -7.29 6.08
CA ALA A 198 16.70 -7.56 4.95
C ALA A 198 16.03 -7.25 3.60
N SER A 199 14.78 -7.66 3.42
CA SER A 199 14.01 -7.37 2.20
C SER A 199 13.67 -5.88 2.10
N ILE A 200 13.36 -5.24 3.23
CA ILE A 200 13.11 -3.79 3.27
C ILE A 200 14.36 -3.00 2.88
N ILE A 201 15.55 -3.38 3.38
CA ILE A 201 16.84 -2.77 3.02
C ILE A 201 17.12 -2.92 1.51
N GLU A 202 16.85 -4.10 0.96
CA GLU A 202 17.07 -4.40 -0.45
C GLU A 202 16.16 -3.57 -1.35
N ASN A 203 14.88 -3.46 -0.99
CA ASN A 203 13.86 -2.90 -1.87
C ASN A 203 13.64 -1.38 -1.72
N LEU A 204 13.96 -0.78 -0.56
CA LEU A 204 13.78 0.66 -0.35
C LEU A 204 14.48 1.52 -1.43
N PRO A 205 15.76 1.27 -1.78
CA PRO A 205 16.47 2.06 -2.78
C PRO A 205 15.81 2.07 -4.17
N HIS A 206 14.93 1.10 -4.46
CA HIS A 206 14.22 0.95 -5.73
C HIS A 206 12.78 1.50 -5.67
N MET A 207 12.40 2.22 -4.62
CA MET A 207 11.02 2.68 -4.42
C MET A 207 10.54 3.64 -5.52
N ASP A 208 11.45 4.41 -6.08
CA ASP A 208 11.22 5.24 -7.26
C ASP A 208 10.86 4.42 -8.50
N GLU A 209 11.63 3.37 -8.78
CA GLU A 209 11.39 2.46 -9.90
C GLU A 209 10.04 1.75 -9.74
N ILE A 210 9.74 1.25 -8.54
CA ILE A 210 8.47 0.60 -8.20
C ILE A 210 7.30 1.58 -8.42
N TYR A 211 7.42 2.83 -7.95
CA TYR A 211 6.37 3.82 -8.13
C TYR A 211 6.17 4.19 -9.60
N MET A 212 7.25 4.35 -10.37
CA MET A 212 7.17 4.62 -11.81
C MET A 212 6.53 3.48 -12.59
N GLN A 213 6.90 2.23 -12.29
CA GLN A 213 6.26 1.06 -12.86
C GLN A 213 4.76 1.03 -12.54
N THR A 214 4.37 1.47 -11.35
CA THR A 214 2.97 1.57 -10.93
C THR A 214 2.22 2.62 -11.75
N ILE A 215 2.81 3.81 -11.95
CA ILE A 215 2.24 4.85 -12.81
C ILE A 215 2.06 4.33 -14.24
N HIS A 216 3.08 3.69 -14.81
CA HIS A 216 3.00 3.11 -16.17
C HIS A 216 1.97 1.98 -16.27
N LYS A 217 1.82 1.17 -15.23
CA LYS A 217 0.79 0.13 -15.17
C LYS A 217 -0.60 0.73 -15.25
N VAL A 218 -0.89 1.76 -14.44
CA VAL A 218 -2.19 2.47 -14.47
C VAL A 218 -2.40 3.16 -15.81
N ALA A 219 -1.39 3.84 -16.35
CA ALA A 219 -1.47 4.47 -17.67
C ALA A 219 -1.86 3.48 -18.77
N ASN A 220 -1.26 2.28 -18.75
CA ASN A 220 -1.58 1.22 -19.73
C ASN A 220 -2.96 0.58 -19.52
N GLN A 221 -3.57 0.76 -18.35
CA GLN A 221 -4.93 0.29 -18.04
C GLN A 221 -6.01 1.34 -18.32
N SER A 222 -5.61 2.59 -18.57
CA SER A 222 -6.50 3.73 -18.81
C SER A 222 -6.83 3.92 -20.29
N GLU A 223 -7.87 4.70 -20.58
CA GLU A 223 -8.19 5.11 -21.96
C GLU A 223 -7.03 5.92 -22.60
N PRO A 224 -6.89 5.91 -23.95
CA PRO A 224 -5.76 6.52 -24.64
C PRO A 224 -5.48 7.99 -24.25
N GLY A 225 -6.53 8.80 -24.06
CA GLY A 225 -6.39 10.20 -23.67
C GLY A 225 -5.88 10.39 -22.24
N ILE A 226 -6.30 9.52 -21.31
CA ILE A 226 -5.82 9.53 -19.93
C ILE A 226 -4.42 8.95 -19.82
N LYS A 227 -4.13 7.87 -20.57
CA LYS A 227 -2.79 7.31 -20.69
C LYS A 227 -1.77 8.38 -21.07
N GLU A 228 -2.04 9.15 -22.14
CA GLU A 228 -1.14 10.21 -22.61
C GLU A 228 -0.91 11.27 -21.52
N LYS A 229 -1.98 11.71 -20.84
CA LYS A 229 -1.88 12.66 -19.73
C LYS A 229 -1.03 12.13 -18.58
N ILE A 230 -1.25 10.88 -18.16
CA ILE A 230 -0.47 10.23 -17.09
C ILE A 230 1.01 10.18 -17.48
N GLU A 231 1.34 9.76 -18.71
CA GLU A 231 2.73 9.68 -19.19
C GLU A 231 3.41 11.06 -19.24
N ILE A 232 2.70 12.10 -19.68
CA ILE A 232 3.21 13.48 -19.69
C ILE A 232 3.49 13.97 -18.26
N ILE A 233 2.55 13.75 -17.33
CA ILE A 233 2.71 14.15 -15.92
C ILE A 233 3.88 13.41 -15.29
N ALA A 234 4.00 12.10 -15.54
CA ALA A 234 5.07 11.26 -15.03
C ALA A 234 6.45 11.75 -15.49
N LYS A 235 6.59 12.02 -16.80
CA LYS A 235 7.83 12.53 -17.40
C LYS A 235 8.21 13.91 -16.85
N ASN A 236 7.24 14.81 -16.72
CA ASN A 236 7.48 16.15 -16.16
C ASN A 236 7.78 16.12 -14.66
N SER A 237 7.63 14.96 -14.01
CA SER A 237 7.85 14.76 -12.58
C SER A 237 9.16 14.04 -12.25
N GLU A 238 10.11 13.93 -13.18
CA GLU A 238 11.39 13.23 -12.97
C GLU A 238 12.20 13.76 -11.76
N THR A 239 12.29 15.08 -11.58
CA THR A 239 12.96 15.70 -10.41
C THR A 239 12.29 15.37 -9.07
N LEU A 240 11.04 14.93 -9.12
CA LEU A 240 10.32 14.51 -7.94
C LEU A 240 10.81 13.11 -7.55
N ILE A 241 11.00 12.19 -8.51
CA ILE A 241 11.40 10.79 -8.29
C ILE A 241 12.71 10.68 -7.50
N GLU A 242 13.70 11.51 -7.84
CA GLU A 242 15.00 11.60 -7.14
C GLU A 242 14.87 11.84 -5.63
N LYS A 243 13.80 12.50 -5.17
CA LYS A 243 13.60 12.78 -3.73
C LYS A 243 13.11 11.55 -2.95
N ILE A 244 12.39 10.62 -3.57
CA ILE A 244 12.04 9.36 -2.92
C ILE A 244 13.31 8.53 -2.75
N LYS A 245 14.10 8.41 -3.83
CA LYS A 245 15.37 7.68 -3.84
C LYS A 245 16.30 8.14 -2.72
N ASN A 246 16.53 9.45 -2.58
CA ASN A 246 17.40 10.00 -1.54
C ASN A 246 16.92 9.64 -0.12
N GLU A 247 15.64 9.80 0.18
CA GLU A 247 15.10 9.46 1.51
C GLU A 247 15.11 7.94 1.76
N ALA A 248 14.90 7.14 0.72
CA ALA A 248 14.94 5.69 0.80
C ALA A 248 16.37 5.15 0.98
N GLU A 249 17.36 5.73 0.30
CA GLU A 249 18.77 5.40 0.50
C GLU A 249 19.24 5.75 1.92
N ILE A 250 18.82 6.90 2.46
CA ILE A 250 19.11 7.29 3.85
C ILE A 250 18.52 6.25 4.81
N ALA A 251 17.26 5.86 4.61
CA ALA A 251 16.59 4.88 5.45
C ALA A 251 17.22 3.48 5.35
N ALA A 252 17.58 3.03 4.14
CA ALA A 252 18.24 1.75 3.91
C ALA A 252 19.65 1.70 4.54
N ASN A 253 20.42 2.78 4.44
CA ASN A 253 21.75 2.87 5.05
C ASN A 253 21.68 2.94 6.59
N LEU A 254 20.70 3.67 7.15
CA LEU A 254 20.45 3.67 8.58
C LEU A 254 20.13 2.26 9.07
N LEU A 255 19.24 1.56 8.38
CA LEU A 255 18.91 0.16 8.66
C LEU A 255 20.16 -0.74 8.61
N LYS A 256 20.96 -0.67 7.54
CA LYS A 256 22.22 -1.42 7.44
C LYS A 256 23.11 -1.17 8.66
N SER A 257 23.39 0.08 8.99
CA SER A 257 24.26 0.42 10.14
C SER A 257 23.73 -0.07 11.48
N ARG A 258 22.40 -0.10 11.66
CA ARG A 258 21.75 -0.48 12.93
C ARG A 258 21.53 -1.98 13.08
N PHE A 259 21.59 -2.73 11.98
CA PHE A 259 21.44 -4.18 11.96
C PHE A 259 22.77 -4.92 11.67
N GLU A 260 23.79 -4.26 11.12
CA GLU A 260 25.17 -4.76 11.05
C GLU A 260 25.74 -5.02 12.46
N ASP A 261 25.44 -4.14 13.43
CA ASP A 261 25.81 -4.33 14.85
C ASP A 261 25.19 -5.60 15.46
N LEU A 262 24.07 -6.11 14.91
CA LEU A 262 23.42 -7.35 15.36
C LEU A 262 24.01 -8.62 14.71
N THR A 263 24.77 -8.50 13.61
CA THR A 263 25.40 -9.66 12.93
C THR A 263 26.62 -10.22 13.67
N HIS A 264 27.14 -9.51 14.67
CA HIS A 264 28.17 -10.03 15.58
C HIS A 264 27.63 -10.81 16.77
N ILE A 265 26.32 -11.00 16.88
CA ILE A 265 25.75 -11.96 17.82
C ILE A 265 25.79 -13.33 17.13
N PRO A 266 26.54 -14.33 17.65
CA PRO A 266 26.64 -15.64 17.02
C PRO A 266 25.24 -16.21 16.80
N SER A 267 25.03 -16.85 15.66
CA SER A 267 23.79 -17.55 15.30
C SER A 267 23.53 -18.72 16.26
N VAL A 268 23.10 -18.42 17.47
CA VAL A 268 22.47 -19.39 18.35
C VAL A 268 21.07 -19.60 17.77
N LYS A 269 20.75 -20.83 17.37
CA LYS A 269 19.37 -21.27 17.16
C LYS A 269 18.63 -21.11 18.49
N LEU A 270 18.18 -19.91 18.78
CA LEU A 270 17.33 -19.62 19.92
C LEU A 270 15.91 -19.93 19.48
N ASP A 271 15.33 -20.91 20.15
CA ASP A 271 13.92 -21.25 20.04
C ASP A 271 13.11 -19.96 20.22
N VAL A 272 12.28 -19.61 19.23
CA VAL A 272 11.51 -18.36 19.16
C VAL A 272 10.65 -18.18 20.42
N GLN A 273 10.27 -19.28 21.08
CA GLN A 273 9.57 -19.23 22.37
C GLN A 273 10.45 -18.81 23.54
N GLU A 274 11.72 -19.23 23.59
CA GLU A 274 12.68 -18.78 24.61
C GLU A 274 13.07 -17.31 24.40
N ALA A 275 13.23 -16.87 23.16
CA ALA A 275 13.51 -15.46 22.84
C ALA A 275 12.35 -14.54 23.27
N LYS A 276 11.09 -14.93 23.02
CA LYS A 276 9.91 -14.21 23.56
C LYS A 276 9.89 -14.20 25.09
N LYS A 277 10.23 -15.31 25.75
CA LYS A 277 10.25 -15.42 27.22
C LYS A 277 11.36 -14.58 27.86
N LEU A 278 12.52 -14.51 27.20
CA LEU A 278 13.65 -13.69 27.62
C LEU A 278 13.40 -12.19 27.38
N GLY A 279 12.80 -11.83 26.25
CA GLY A 279 12.36 -10.47 25.95
C GLY A 279 11.31 -9.97 26.95
N LEU A 280 10.30 -10.78 27.28
CA LEU A 280 9.31 -10.46 28.31
C LEU A 280 9.95 -10.30 29.71
N ARG A 281 10.96 -11.11 30.05
CA ARG A 281 11.71 -10.98 31.31
C ARG A 281 12.60 -9.73 31.34
N ALA A 282 13.28 -9.41 30.25
CA ALA A 282 14.10 -8.21 30.12
C ALA A 282 13.23 -6.94 30.20
N PHE A 283 12.09 -6.93 29.52
CA PHE A 283 11.11 -5.86 29.58
C PHE A 283 10.51 -5.70 30.99
N SER A 284 10.20 -6.80 31.67
CA SER A 284 9.71 -6.76 33.07
C SER A 284 10.75 -6.18 34.03
N LYS A 285 12.03 -6.51 33.84
CA LYS A 285 13.13 -6.01 34.65
C LYS A 285 13.43 -4.53 34.36
N ALA A 286 13.32 -4.10 33.10
CA ALA A 286 13.41 -2.70 32.71
C ALA A 286 12.25 -1.87 33.29
N LYS A 287 11.02 -2.41 33.24
CA LYS A 287 9.84 -1.81 33.86
C LYS A 287 10.00 -1.66 35.38
N GLU A 288 10.47 -2.70 36.07
CA GLU A 288 10.76 -2.65 37.51
C GLU A 288 11.85 -1.60 37.85
N THR A 289 12.86 -1.47 36.98
CA THR A 289 13.93 -0.46 37.16
C THR A 289 13.42 0.97 36.97
N ILE A 290 12.54 1.18 35.98
CA ILE A 290 11.88 2.48 35.73
C ILE A 290 10.88 2.82 36.84
N GLU A 291 10.09 1.85 37.31
CA GLU A 291 9.16 2.03 38.43
C GLU A 291 9.90 2.36 39.73
N ASN A 292 11.04 1.71 40.00
CA ASN A 292 11.90 2.03 41.15
C ASN A 292 12.57 3.41 41.02
N ALA A 293 12.98 3.81 39.81
CA ALA A 293 13.51 5.16 39.56
C ALA A 293 12.44 6.25 39.75
N ILE A 294 11.20 6.00 39.31
CA ILE A 294 10.07 6.91 39.50
C ILE A 294 9.67 6.99 40.98
N LYS A 295 9.71 5.86 41.70
CA LYS A 295 9.44 5.82 43.15
C LYS A 295 10.52 6.55 43.94
N GLY A 296 11.80 6.36 43.60
CA GLY A 296 12.91 7.12 44.19
C GLY A 296 12.83 8.63 43.91
N ALA A 297 12.39 9.02 42.71
CA ALA A 297 12.15 10.42 42.37
C ALA A 297 10.96 11.02 43.15
N LYS A 298 9.89 10.25 43.38
CA LYS A 298 8.75 10.66 44.23
C LYS A 298 9.12 10.78 45.70
N ASP A 299 9.92 9.85 46.24
CA ASP A 299 10.39 9.88 47.62
C ASP A 299 11.39 11.03 47.88
N ALA A 300 12.12 11.46 46.84
CA ALA A 300 12.99 12.65 46.88
C ALA A 300 12.22 13.98 46.77
N LEU A 301 11.02 13.97 46.18
CA LEU A 301 10.13 15.14 46.08
C LEU A 301 9.13 15.23 47.25
N GLY A 302 9.02 14.18 48.06
CA GLY A 302 8.18 14.11 49.27
C GLY A 302 8.91 14.36 50.59
N LYS A 303 10.15 14.87 50.54
CA LYS A 303 10.92 15.36 51.71
C LYS A 303 11.16 16.85 51.61
#